data_AF-A0A482VLI1-F1
#
_entry.id   AF-A0A482VLI1-F1
#
_cell.length_a   1.000
_cell.length_b   1.000
_cell.length_c   1.000
_cell.angle_alpha   90.00
_cell.angle_beta   90.00
_cell.angle_gamma   90.00
#
_symmetry.space_group_name_H-M   'P 1'
#
loop_
_entity.id
_entity.type
_entity.pdbx_description
1 polymer ?
#
loop_
_entity_poly.entity_id
_entity_poly.type
_entity_poly.pdbx_seq_one_letter_code
_entity_poly.pdbx_strand_id
1 'polypeptide(L)'
;MKFLIVIPALVALIAAKPADQNVAVSQDTAGNYRIAINLDGQSRLEQGNADGTVSGSYSFVDANGVLRNVQYTAGPDGFRAVGDALPVAPVDHNVPVPETPEVAKGRAVG
;
A
#
# COMPACT_ATOMS: atom_id res chain seq x y z
N MET A 1 11.50 -58.93 -18.52
CA MET A 1 12.27 -57.86 -17.86
C MET A 1 11.36 -56.67 -17.65
N LYS A 2 11.14 -56.32 -16.38
CA LYS A 2 10.28 -55.26 -15.86
C LYS A 2 11.14 -54.02 -15.68
N PHE A 3 10.74 -52.86 -16.20
CA PHE A 3 11.08 -51.58 -15.57
C PHE A 3 9.90 -50.62 -15.69
N LEU A 4 9.52 -50.14 -14.51
CA LEU A 4 8.39 -49.31 -14.17
C LEU A 4 9.03 -48.14 -13.42
N ILE A 5 9.07 -46.94 -13.98
CA ILE A 5 9.27 -45.70 -13.21
C ILE A 5 8.50 -44.59 -13.92
N VAL A 6 7.39 -44.18 -13.31
CA VAL A 6 6.59 -43.02 -13.69
C VAL A 6 6.77 -42.01 -12.55
N ILE A 7 7.41 -40.88 -12.89
CA ILE A 7 7.35 -39.54 -12.28
C ILE A 7 7.79 -39.41 -10.80
N PRO A 8 8.97 -38.81 -10.50
CA PRO A 8 9.15 -38.17 -9.22
C PRO A 8 8.35 -36.86 -9.22
N ALA A 9 7.42 -36.75 -8.27
CA ALA A 9 6.69 -35.55 -7.96
C ALA A 9 7.65 -34.37 -7.79
N LEU A 10 7.41 -33.31 -8.56
CA LEU A 10 8.05 -32.02 -8.40
C LEU A 10 7.57 -31.40 -7.08
N VAL A 11 8.30 -31.67 -6.00
CA VAL A 11 8.20 -30.85 -4.78
C VAL A 11 8.86 -29.53 -5.11
N ALA A 12 8.05 -28.52 -5.43
CA ALA A 12 8.52 -27.14 -5.56
C ALA A 12 8.96 -26.67 -4.17
N LEU A 13 10.24 -26.84 -3.86
CA LEU A 13 10.88 -26.24 -2.72
C LEU A 13 10.89 -24.73 -2.98
N ILE A 14 10.01 -23.97 -2.34
CA ILE A 14 10.05 -22.52 -2.37
C ILE A 14 11.23 -22.09 -1.48
N ALA A 15 12.45 -22.25 -2.00
CA ALA A 15 13.61 -21.62 -1.39
C ALA A 15 13.50 -20.12 -1.69
N ALA A 16 12.91 -19.37 -0.77
CA ALA A 16 13.03 -17.92 -0.78
C ALA A 16 14.52 -17.59 -0.69
N LYS A 17 15.10 -17.15 -1.81
CA LYS A 17 16.41 -16.51 -1.85
C LYS A 17 16.46 -15.45 -0.73
N PRO A 18 17.52 -15.39 0.09
CA PRO A 18 17.62 -14.33 1.09
C PRO A 18 17.52 -13.00 0.33
N ALA A 19 16.52 -12.18 0.68
CA ALA A 19 16.48 -10.82 0.17
C ALA A 19 17.76 -10.12 0.67
N ASP A 20 18.52 -9.51 -0.24
CA ASP A 20 19.68 -8.70 0.14
C ASP A 20 19.20 -7.63 1.12
N GLN A 21 19.54 -7.83 2.40
CA GLN A 21 19.19 -6.90 3.46
C GLN A 21 20.13 -5.70 3.34
N ASN A 22 19.59 -4.52 3.07
CA ASN A 22 20.42 -3.33 2.93
C ASN A 22 19.74 -2.08 3.50
N VAL A 23 20.57 -1.21 4.06
CA VAL A 23 20.18 0.12 4.52
C VAL A 23 21.09 1.12 3.82
N ALA A 24 20.49 2.09 3.14
CA ALA A 24 21.18 3.19 2.48
C ALA A 24 20.58 4.52 2.95
N VAL A 25 21.44 5.42 3.40
CA VAL A 25 21.06 6.76 3.85
C VAL A 25 21.95 7.77 3.14
N SER A 26 21.35 8.84 2.64
CA SER A 26 22.05 9.95 2.00
C SER A 26 21.41 11.27 2.42
N GLN A 27 22.24 12.30 2.57
CA GLN A 27 21.80 13.66 2.87
C GLN A 27 22.72 14.65 2.15
N ASP A 28 22.16 15.80 1.78
CA ASP A 28 22.94 16.92 1.26
C ASP A 28 23.07 18.06 2.28
N THR A 29 23.80 19.10 1.92
CA THR A 29 24.01 20.28 2.78
C THR A 29 22.78 21.20 2.82
N ALA A 30 21.85 21.06 1.89
CA ALA A 30 20.63 21.85 1.84
C ALA A 30 19.55 21.33 2.80
N GLY A 31 19.74 20.13 3.38
CA GLY A 31 18.78 19.51 4.30
C GLY A 31 17.85 18.51 3.61
N ASN A 32 18.09 18.18 2.33
CA ASN A 32 17.40 17.08 1.69
C ASN A 32 18.01 15.75 2.14
N TYR A 33 17.18 14.72 2.29
CA TYR A 33 17.62 13.39 2.67
C TYR A 33 16.90 12.29 1.89
N ARG A 34 17.53 11.12 1.84
CA ARG A 34 16.96 9.88 1.30
C ARG A 34 17.32 8.71 2.19
N ILE A 35 16.33 7.87 2.50
CA ILE A 35 16.47 6.64 3.26
C ILE A 35 15.88 5.51 2.41
N ALA A 36 16.66 4.46 2.18
CA ALA A 36 16.21 3.23 1.55
C ALA A 36 16.57 2.04 2.44
N ILE A 37 15.57 1.24 2.81
CA ILE A 37 15.69 0.06 3.65
C ILE A 37 15.04 -1.08 2.87
N ASN A 38 15.79 -2.15 2.62
CA ASN A 38 15.24 -3.42 2.16
C ASN A 38 15.56 -4.46 3.21
N LEU A 39 14.53 -5.10 3.72
CA LEU A 39 14.60 -6.19 4.67
C LEU A 39 13.82 -7.40 4.16
N ASP A 40 13.86 -8.51 4.89
CA ASP A 40 13.14 -9.71 4.50
C ASP A 40 11.64 -9.48 4.67
N GLY A 41 10.92 -9.57 3.56
CA GLY A 41 9.48 -9.29 3.52
C GLY A 41 9.08 -7.85 3.84
N GLN A 42 10.02 -6.89 3.91
CA GLN A 42 9.73 -5.48 4.17
C GLN A 42 10.62 -4.54 3.34
N SER A 43 10.08 -3.41 2.90
CA SER A 43 10.89 -2.34 2.31
C SER A 43 10.38 -0.97 2.71
N ARG A 44 11.26 0.02 2.73
CA ARG A 44 10.93 1.43 2.92
C ARG A 44 11.82 2.28 2.03
N LEU A 45 11.21 3.22 1.34
CA LEU A 45 11.88 4.30 0.65
C LEU A 45 11.28 5.61 1.17
N GLU A 46 12.12 6.53 1.59
CA GLU A 46 11.70 7.86 2.03
C GLU A 46 12.67 8.90 1.49
N GLN A 47 12.13 10.04 1.10
CA GLN A 47 12.90 11.24 0.80
C GLN A 47 12.22 12.43 1.48
N GLY A 48 13.02 13.26 2.14
CA GLY A 48 12.56 14.54 2.66
C GLY A 48 13.33 15.68 2.01
N ASN A 49 12.62 16.78 1.80
CA ASN A 49 13.16 17.98 1.23
C ASN A 49 13.40 19.03 2.32
N ALA A 50 14.27 19.99 2.02
CA ALA A 50 14.61 21.11 2.90
C ALA A 50 13.39 21.98 3.31
N ASP A 51 12.32 21.95 2.52
CA ASP A 51 11.06 22.67 2.81
C ASP A 51 10.17 21.95 3.84
N GLY A 52 10.61 20.82 4.37
CA GLY A 52 9.87 20.00 5.34
C GLY A 52 8.87 19.04 4.71
N THR A 53 8.77 18.98 3.38
CA THR A 53 7.98 17.96 2.70
C THR A 53 8.69 16.61 2.74
N VAL A 54 7.92 15.55 2.98
CA VAL A 54 8.40 14.16 2.99
C VAL A 54 7.53 13.35 2.06
N SER A 55 8.15 12.50 1.24
CA SER A 55 7.45 11.53 0.42
C SER A 55 8.13 10.17 0.53
N GLY A 56 7.34 9.11 0.49
CA GLY A 56 7.90 7.78 0.61
C GLY A 56 6.90 6.69 0.36
N SER A 57 7.40 5.47 0.45
CA SER A 57 6.63 4.25 0.38
C SER A 57 7.19 3.24 1.36
N TYR A 58 6.31 2.37 1.86
CA TYR A 58 6.73 1.17 2.56
C TYR A 58 5.90 -0.02 2.10
N SER A 59 6.53 -1.19 2.10
CA SER A 59 5.88 -2.45 1.79
C SER A 59 6.18 -3.49 2.86
N PHE A 60 5.25 -4.39 3.10
CA PHE A 60 5.42 -5.50 4.03
C PHE A 60 4.56 -6.69 3.62
N VAL A 61 4.97 -7.90 3.98
CA VAL A 61 4.14 -9.10 3.83
C VAL A 61 3.24 -9.23 5.05
N ASP A 62 1.91 -9.29 4.85
CA ASP A 62 0.95 -9.45 5.94
C ASP A 62 0.84 -10.90 6.45
N ALA A 63 0.00 -11.13 7.47
CA ALA A 63 -0.19 -12.46 8.07
C ALA A 63 -0.75 -13.51 7.09
N ASN A 64 -1.32 -13.09 5.96
CA ASN A 64 -1.82 -13.97 4.90
C ASN A 64 -0.79 -14.20 3.78
N GLY A 65 0.43 -13.69 3.94
CA GLY A 65 1.47 -13.78 2.90
C GLY A 65 1.27 -12.78 1.75
N VAL A 66 0.39 -11.79 1.90
CA VAL A 66 0.11 -10.80 0.85
C VAL A 66 1.03 -9.60 1.01
N LEU A 67 1.71 -9.21 -0.09
CA LEU A 67 2.51 -7.99 -0.13
C LEU A 67 1.58 -6.76 -0.09
N ARG A 68 1.67 -5.99 0.98
CA ARG A 68 1.02 -4.71 1.18
C ARG A 68 1.95 -3.58 0.78
N ASN A 69 1.40 -2.53 0.20
CA ASN A 69 2.15 -1.35 -0.20
C ASN A 69 1.38 -0.08 0.16
N VAL A 70 2.10 0.86 0.76
CA VAL A 70 1.57 2.18 1.10
C VAL A 70 2.54 3.24 0.63
N GLN A 71 2.01 4.22 -0.09
CA GLN A 71 2.71 5.44 -0.48
C GLN A 71 2.17 6.59 0.36
N TYR A 72 3.03 7.51 0.74
CA TYR A 72 2.65 8.64 1.58
C TYR A 72 3.36 9.93 1.19
N THR A 73 2.74 11.04 1.57
CA THR A 73 3.29 12.38 1.49
C THR A 73 2.92 13.11 2.78
N ALA A 74 3.87 13.83 3.36
CA ALA A 74 3.68 14.72 4.49
C ALA A 74 4.19 16.11 4.13
N GLY A 75 3.47 17.15 4.53
CA GLY A 75 3.83 18.53 4.25
C GLY A 75 2.84 19.53 4.84
N PRO A 76 2.78 20.77 4.32
CA PRO A 76 1.89 21.83 4.84
C PRO A 76 0.41 21.45 4.90
N ASP A 77 -0.05 20.62 3.97
CA ASP A 77 -1.44 20.17 3.94
C ASP A 77 -1.68 18.89 4.78
N GLY A 78 -0.73 18.53 5.65
CA GLY A 78 -0.80 17.35 6.51
C GLY A 78 -0.27 16.06 5.87
N PHE A 79 -0.63 14.93 6.49
CA PHE A 79 -0.25 13.58 6.05
C PHE A 79 -1.32 12.99 5.14
N ARG A 80 -0.90 12.45 4.00
CA ARG A 80 -1.74 11.72 3.05
C ARG A 80 -1.08 10.40 2.70
N ALA A 81 -1.86 9.33 2.70
CA ALA A 81 -1.39 8.02 2.28
C ALA A 81 -2.40 7.36 1.34
N VAL A 82 -1.87 6.56 0.42
CA VAL A 82 -2.63 5.69 -0.47
C VAL A 82 -2.02 4.30 -0.44
N GLY A 83 -2.84 3.26 -0.36
CA GLY A 83 -2.36 1.90 -0.25
C GLY A 83 -3.47 0.91 0.05
N ASP A 84 -3.18 -0.36 -0.17
CA ASP A 84 -4.12 -1.46 -0.01
C ASP A 84 -4.26 -1.94 1.45
N ALA A 85 -3.30 -1.56 2.30
CA ALA A 85 -3.35 -1.76 3.75
C ALA A 85 -4.09 -0.64 4.50
N LEU A 86 -4.66 0.35 3.80
CA LEU A 86 -5.39 1.43 4.43
C LEU A 86 -6.88 1.07 4.60
N PRO A 87 -7.50 1.49 5.72
CA PRO A 87 -8.93 1.33 5.89
C PRO A 87 -9.70 2.13 4.84
N VAL A 88 -10.75 1.53 4.29
CA VAL A 88 -11.69 2.24 3.42
C VAL A 88 -12.55 3.14 4.31
N ALA A 89 -12.61 4.43 3.96
CA ALA A 89 -13.46 5.37 4.66
C ALA A 89 -14.94 4.89 4.60
N PRO A 90 -15.72 5.04 5.70
CA PRO A 90 -17.14 4.74 5.66
C PRO A 90 -17.82 5.52 4.54
N VAL A 91 -18.68 4.84 3.78
CA VAL A 91 -19.50 5.52 2.77
C VAL A 91 -20.47 6.44 3.49
N ASP A 92 -20.50 7.71 3.11
CA ASP A 92 -21.53 8.63 3.60
C ASP A 92 -22.88 8.21 3.02
N HIS A 93 -23.78 7.72 3.88
CA HIS A 93 -25.13 7.32 3.49
C HIS A 93 -26.09 8.52 3.44
N ASN A 94 -25.61 9.72 3.78
CA ASN A 94 -26.42 10.93 3.83
C ASN A 94 -26.41 11.71 2.49
N VAL A 95 -26.23 10.99 1.37
CA VAL A 95 -26.37 11.56 0.03
C VAL A 95 -27.82 12.02 -0.14
N PRO A 96 -28.07 13.31 -0.47
CA PRO A 96 -29.42 13.76 -0.76
C PRO A 96 -30.03 12.93 -1.88
N VAL A 97 -31.11 12.21 -1.57
CA VAL A 97 -31.91 11.54 -2.60
C VAL A 97 -32.49 12.65 -3.47
N PRO A 98 -32.21 12.69 -4.79
CA PRO A 98 -32.83 13.68 -5.66
C PRO A 98 -34.35 13.48 -5.60
N GLU A 99 -35.09 14.56 -5.38
CA GLU A 99 -36.55 14.48 -5.37
C GLU A 99 -37.03 13.93 -6.71
N THR A 100 -37.69 12.78 -6.68
CA THR A 100 -38.34 12.24 -7.87
C THR A 100 -39.62 13.05 -8.12
N PRO A 101 -40.07 13.17 -9.39
CA PRO A 101 -41.32 13.88 -9.72
C PRO A 101 -42.54 13.35 -8.96
N GLU A 102 -42.50 12.09 -8.54
CA GLU A 102 -43.53 11.43 -7.73
C GLU A 102 -43.68 12.07 -6.33
N VAL A 103 -42.55 12.39 -5.68
CA VAL A 103 -42.51 12.99 -4.33
C VAL A 103 -42.95 14.46 -4.38
N ALA A 104 -42.55 15.19 -5.43
CA ALA A 104 -42.98 16.57 -5.66
C ALA A 104 -44.50 16.69 -5.84
N LYS A 105 -45.11 15.72 -6.52
CA LYS A 105 -46.58 15.65 -6.67
C LYS A 105 -47.27 15.34 -5.33
N GLY A 106 -46.72 14.47 -4.49
CA GLY A 106 -47.28 14.17 -3.18
C GLY A 106 -47.29 15.34 -2.20
N ARG A 107 -46.28 16.22 -2.28
CA ARG A 107 -46.16 17.41 -1.41
C ARG A 107 -47.10 18.56 -1.80
N ALA A 108 -47.48 18.65 -3.07
CA ALA A 108 -48.31 19.75 -3.58
C ALA A 108 -49.83 19.60 -3.27
N VAL A 109 -50.24 18.50 -2.64
CA VAL A 109 -51.66 18.16 -2.41
C VAL A 109 -52.01 18.15 -0.90
N GLY A 110 -51.08 18.56 -0.04
CA GLY A 110 -51.27 18.68 1.41
C GLY A 110 -51.65 20.08 1.87
#